data_AF-A0A8J6AM69-F1
#
_entry.id   AF-A0A8J6AM69-F1
#
_cell.length_a   1.000
_cell.length_b   1.000
_cell.length_c   1.000
_cell.angle_alpha   90.00
_cell.angle_beta   90.00
_cell.angle_gamma   90.00
#
_symmetry.space_group_name_H-M   'P 1'
#
loop_
_entity.id
_entity.type
_entity.pdbx_description
1 polymer ?
#
loop_
_entity_poly.entity_id
_entity_poly.type
_entity_poly.pdbx_seq_one_letter_code
_entity_poly.pdbx_strand_id
1 'polypeptide(L)'
;MTDETDDNYEDMSTDRLKLELLEEIHMKDLVKLSIIEMKQKIEELEEKLSDDDEGGEWKLRYEMQLEINKQLQKQIAAHKEKMEKIKENPSDRLASIRVYERMSVDSLNALLKQLEKEKRSLEHQVKVCALKLEQESKAYQKIDDERRIYLNELNQLSGSHSTAKRQQMDQIQRMKDNVVKTGKYNQKMANGKKEPPKKVAKANQLPKLDS
;
A
#
# COMPACT_ATOMS: atom_id res chain seq x y z
N MET A 1 -42.24 -20.84 -54.01
CA MET A 1 -43.18 -21.92 -54.32
C MET A 1 -43.67 -22.43 -52.98
N THR A 2 -44.86 -21.98 -52.60
CA THR A 2 -45.57 -22.41 -51.40
C THR A 2 -46.17 -23.76 -51.70
N ASP A 3 -45.65 -24.79 -51.04
CA ASP A 3 -46.22 -26.15 -51.07
C ASP A 3 -47.36 -26.16 -50.04
N GLU A 4 -48.53 -25.70 -50.47
CA GLU A 4 -49.78 -25.92 -49.74
C GLU A 4 -50.15 -27.38 -49.97
N THR A 5 -49.64 -28.26 -49.10
CA THR A 5 -50.15 -29.61 -48.95
C THR A 5 -51.61 -29.51 -48.52
N ASP A 6 -52.50 -29.71 -49.49
CA ASP A 6 -53.94 -29.84 -49.33
C ASP A 6 -54.22 -31.08 -48.46
N ASP A 7 -54.31 -30.88 -47.15
CA ASP A 7 -54.63 -31.94 -46.20
C ASP A 7 -56.09 -32.36 -46.40
N ASN A 8 -56.30 -33.38 -47.23
CA ASN A 8 -57.61 -33.97 -47.47
C ASN A 8 -58.08 -34.77 -46.24
N TYR A 9 -58.77 -34.09 -45.32
CA TYR A 9 -59.38 -34.67 -44.12
C TYR A 9 -60.78 -35.27 -44.34
N GLU A 10 -61.35 -35.20 -45.56
CA GLU A 10 -62.76 -35.60 -45.81
C GLU A 10 -63.02 -37.12 -45.72
N ASP A 11 -61.99 -37.97 -45.86
CA ASP A 11 -62.11 -39.45 -45.84
C ASP A 11 -61.84 -40.07 -44.45
N MET A 12 -61.51 -39.25 -43.45
CA MET A 12 -61.13 -39.72 -42.12
C MET A 12 -62.31 -39.64 -41.15
N SER A 13 -62.73 -40.79 -40.59
CA SER A 13 -63.71 -40.80 -39.49
C SER A 13 -63.21 -39.95 -38.32
N THR A 14 -64.08 -39.16 -37.70
CA THR A 14 -63.76 -38.27 -36.57
C THR A 14 -63.01 -38.97 -35.42
N ASP A 15 -63.22 -40.26 -35.21
CA ASP A 15 -62.52 -41.03 -34.20
C ASP A 15 -61.06 -41.33 -34.57
N ARG A 16 -60.74 -41.43 -35.87
CA ARG A 16 -59.37 -41.56 -36.39
C ARG A 16 -58.56 -40.28 -36.16
N LEU A 17 -59.18 -39.12 -36.40
CA LEU A 17 -58.57 -37.81 -36.14
C LEU A 17 -58.29 -37.58 -34.65
N LYS A 18 -59.20 -38.00 -33.75
CA LYS A 18 -58.97 -37.91 -32.29
C LYS A 18 -57.78 -38.77 -31.85
N LEU A 19 -57.63 -39.96 -32.45
CA LEU A 19 -56.53 -40.86 -32.13
C LEU A 19 -55.18 -40.26 -32.56
N GLU A 20 -55.10 -39.73 -33.77
CA GLU A 20 -53.90 -39.07 -34.31
C GLU A 20 -53.54 -37.82 -33.51
N LEU A 21 -54.52 -37.02 -33.10
CA LEU A 21 -54.30 -35.87 -32.21
C LEU A 21 -53.72 -36.29 -30.86
N LEU A 22 -54.18 -37.40 -30.27
CA LEU A 22 -53.64 -37.92 -29.01
C LEU A 22 -52.20 -38.40 -29.16
N GLU A 23 -51.89 -39.08 -30.28
CA GLU A 23 -50.54 -39.53 -30.59
C GLU A 23 -49.59 -38.34 -30.78
N GLU A 24 -50.01 -37.31 -31.52
CA GLU A 24 -49.23 -36.09 -31.74
C GLU A 24 -48.98 -35.32 -30.42
N ILE A 25 -49.97 -35.26 -29.53
CA ILE A 25 -49.80 -34.66 -28.18
C ILE A 25 -48.75 -35.43 -27.39
N HIS A 26 -48.80 -36.76 -27.41
CA HIS A 26 -47.84 -37.61 -26.70
C HIS A 26 -46.42 -37.47 -27.26
N MET A 27 -46.25 -37.49 -28.58
CA MET A 27 -44.96 -37.29 -29.24
C MET A 27 -44.37 -35.92 -28.92
N LYS A 28 -45.20 -34.87 -28.94
CA LYS A 28 -44.79 -33.52 -28.55
C LYS A 28 -44.31 -33.46 -27.11
N ASP A 29 -44.95 -34.17 -26.18
CA ASP A 29 -44.56 -34.17 -24.77
C ASP A 29 -43.24 -34.95 -24.55
N LEU A 30 -43.03 -36.05 -25.28
CA LEU A 30 -41.74 -36.77 -25.33
C LEU A 30 -40.60 -35.87 -25.84
N VAL A 31 -40.83 -35.12 -26.92
CA VAL A 31 -39.83 -34.18 -27.46
C VAL A 31 -39.51 -33.07 -26.47
N LYS A 32 -40.53 -32.52 -25.78
CA LYS A 32 -40.30 -31.50 -24.74
C LYS A 32 -39.47 -32.03 -23.58
N LEU A 33 -39.74 -33.26 -23.11
CA LEU A 33 -38.93 -33.91 -22.08
C LEU A 33 -37.47 -34.06 -22.55
N SER A 34 -37.26 -34.55 -23.77
CA SER A 34 -35.91 -34.67 -24.35
C SER A 34 -35.20 -33.32 -24.46
N ILE A 35 -35.90 -32.25 -24.84
CA ILE A 35 -35.32 -30.89 -24.87
C ILE A 35 -34.89 -30.44 -23.48
N ILE A 36 -35.67 -30.72 -22.44
CA ILE A 36 -35.30 -30.38 -21.06
C ILE A 36 -34.09 -31.19 -20.62
N GLU A 37 -34.06 -32.49 -20.90
CA GLU A 37 -32.91 -33.35 -20.59
C GLU A 37 -31.65 -32.90 -21.34
N MET A 38 -31.76 -32.55 -22.62
CA MET A 38 -30.65 -32.02 -23.39
C MET A 38 -30.14 -30.69 -22.84
N LYS A 39 -31.03 -29.78 -22.42
CA LYS A 39 -30.65 -28.51 -21.79
C LYS A 39 -29.92 -28.74 -20.47
N GLN A 40 -30.42 -29.65 -19.62
CA GLN A 40 -29.74 -30.04 -18.39
C GLN A 40 -28.37 -30.67 -18.67
N LYS A 41 -28.27 -31.49 -19.72
CA LYS A 41 -26.99 -32.08 -20.14
C LYS A 41 -25.99 -31.03 -20.61
N ILE A 42 -26.46 -30.02 -21.35
CA ILE A 42 -25.64 -28.89 -21.77
C ILE A 42 -25.14 -28.12 -20.53
N GLU A 43 -26.03 -27.81 -19.59
CA GLU A 43 -25.67 -27.11 -18.35
C GLU A 43 -24.65 -27.90 -17.51
N GLU A 44 -24.84 -29.22 -17.33
CA GLU A 44 -23.86 -30.10 -16.66
C GLU A 44 -22.48 -30.09 -17.36
N LEU A 45 -22.48 -30.06 -18.70
CA LEU A 45 -21.24 -30.06 -19.47
C LEU A 45 -20.55 -28.70 -19.42
N GLU A 46 -21.32 -27.60 -19.46
CA GLU A 46 -20.82 -26.23 -19.31
C GLU A 46 -20.23 -26.00 -17.91
N GLU A 47 -20.86 -26.50 -16.86
CA GLU A 47 -20.34 -26.43 -15.48
C GLU A 47 -19.00 -27.18 -15.34
N LYS A 48 -18.91 -28.40 -15.88
CA LYS A 48 -17.65 -29.17 -15.91
C LYS A 48 -16.54 -28.51 -16.71
N LEU A 49 -16.90 -27.75 -17.75
CA LEU A 49 -15.93 -26.98 -18.54
C LEU A 49 -15.52 -25.68 -17.85
N SER A 50 -16.39 -25.15 -16.97
CA SER A 50 -16.12 -23.95 -16.17
C SER A 50 -15.21 -24.24 -14.97
N ASP A 51 -15.12 -25.48 -14.52
CA ASP A 51 -14.17 -25.97 -13.50
C ASP A 51 -12.72 -26.08 -14.05
N ASP A 52 -12.35 -25.20 -15.00
CA ASP A 52 -11.01 -25.03 -15.58
C ASP A 52 -10.01 -24.41 -14.58
N ASP A 53 -10.00 -24.92 -13.33
CA ASP A 53 -8.97 -24.66 -12.33
C ASP A 53 -7.61 -25.20 -12.80
N GLU A 54 -7.63 -26.24 -13.64
CA GLU A 54 -6.45 -26.80 -14.30
C GLU A 54 -5.72 -25.76 -15.17
N GLY A 55 -6.44 -24.86 -15.85
CA GLY A 55 -5.87 -23.79 -16.67
C GLY A 55 -5.05 -22.75 -15.89
N GLY A 56 -5.31 -22.59 -14.58
CA GLY A 56 -4.55 -21.69 -13.69
C GLY A 56 -3.37 -22.37 -12.99
N GLU A 57 -3.52 -23.65 -12.65
CA GLU A 57 -2.52 -24.40 -11.89
C GLU A 57 -1.17 -24.53 -12.60
N TRP A 58 -1.16 -24.90 -13.88
CA TRP A 58 0.10 -25.09 -14.62
C TRP A 58 0.88 -23.78 -14.74
N LYS A 59 0.15 -22.66 -14.87
CA LYS A 59 0.74 -21.33 -14.92
C LYS A 59 1.36 -20.95 -13.58
N LEU A 60 0.65 -21.18 -12.47
CA LEU A 60 1.17 -20.93 -11.13
C LEU A 60 2.41 -21.80 -10.84
N ARG A 61 2.38 -23.08 -11.21
CA ARG A 61 3.53 -23.99 -11.06
C ARG A 61 4.72 -23.52 -11.90
N TYR A 62 4.48 -23.09 -13.14
CA TYR A 62 5.52 -22.56 -14.01
C TYR A 62 6.14 -21.29 -13.44
N GLU A 63 5.33 -20.35 -12.96
CA GLU A 63 5.79 -19.10 -12.35
C GLU A 63 6.61 -19.36 -11.08
N MET A 64 6.17 -20.27 -10.22
CA MET A 64 6.93 -20.70 -9.04
C MET A 64 8.26 -21.36 -9.43
N GLN A 65 8.25 -22.23 -10.44
CA GLN A 65 9.46 -22.89 -10.93
C GLN A 65 10.48 -21.89 -11.50
N LEU A 66 10.02 -20.85 -12.20
CA LEU A 66 10.89 -19.77 -12.67
C LEU A 66 11.57 -19.04 -11.51
N GLU A 67 10.84 -18.72 -10.44
CA GLU A 67 11.41 -18.02 -9.29
C GLU A 67 12.40 -18.92 -8.52
N ILE A 68 12.09 -20.20 -8.33
CA ILE A 68 13.03 -21.18 -7.76
C ILE A 68 14.30 -21.28 -8.62
N ASN A 69 14.16 -21.39 -9.94
CA ASN A 69 15.29 -21.45 -10.86
C ASN A 69 16.16 -20.19 -10.80
N LYS A 70 15.54 -19.01 -10.70
CA LYS A 70 16.25 -17.73 -10.54
C LYS A 70 17.02 -17.67 -9.22
N GLN A 71 16.45 -18.17 -8.14
CA GLN A 71 17.14 -18.27 -6.86
C GLN A 71 18.32 -19.25 -6.92
N LEU A 72 18.15 -20.41 -7.55
CA LEU A 72 19.23 -21.38 -7.77
C LEU A 72 20.37 -20.78 -8.62
N GLN A 73 20.04 -20.05 -9.68
CA GLN A 73 21.04 -19.36 -10.50
C GLN A 73 21.84 -18.34 -9.69
N LYS A 74 21.17 -17.55 -8.83
CA LYS A 74 21.85 -16.62 -7.91
C LYS A 74 22.79 -17.37 -6.96
N GLN A 75 22.37 -18.49 -6.39
CA GLN A 75 23.22 -19.31 -5.52
C GLN A 75 24.43 -19.87 -6.26
N ILE A 76 24.24 -20.42 -7.47
CA ILE A 76 25.32 -20.92 -8.31
C ILE A 76 26.34 -19.81 -8.61
N ALA A 77 25.88 -18.61 -8.97
CA ALA A 77 26.76 -17.47 -9.22
C ALA A 77 27.56 -17.08 -7.97
N ALA A 78 26.90 -16.96 -6.81
CA ALA A 78 27.55 -16.63 -5.56
C ALA A 78 28.59 -17.69 -5.12
N HIS A 79 28.28 -18.98 -5.31
CA HIS A 79 29.21 -20.05 -5.02
C HIS A 79 30.41 -20.06 -5.98
N LYS A 80 30.19 -19.83 -7.28
CA LYS A 80 31.28 -19.68 -8.25
C LYS A 80 32.21 -18.53 -7.90
N GLU A 81 31.67 -17.37 -7.53
CA GLU A 81 32.47 -16.22 -7.08
C GLU A 81 33.32 -16.55 -5.85
N LYS A 82 32.73 -17.24 -4.85
CA LYS A 82 33.47 -17.68 -3.66
C LYS A 82 34.57 -18.68 -4.01
N MET A 83 34.31 -19.62 -4.92
CA MET A 83 35.32 -20.57 -5.38
C MET A 83 36.46 -19.87 -6.13
N GLU A 84 36.16 -18.91 -7.01
CA GLU A 84 37.19 -18.14 -7.71
C GLU A 84 38.04 -17.33 -6.74
N LYS A 85 37.44 -16.71 -5.72
CA LYS A 85 38.21 -16.04 -4.65
C LYS A 85 39.16 -17.02 -3.97
N ILE A 86 38.72 -18.23 -3.64
CA ILE A 86 39.56 -19.25 -2.97
C ILE A 86 40.66 -19.78 -3.89
N LYS A 87 40.36 -19.89 -5.19
CA LYS A 87 41.28 -20.34 -6.24
C LYS A 87 42.33 -19.29 -6.59
N GLU A 88 42.01 -18.01 -6.43
CA GLU A 88 42.97 -16.90 -6.51
C GLU A 88 44.17 -17.22 -5.62
N ASN A 89 45.38 -17.12 -6.20
CA ASN A 89 46.59 -17.73 -5.66
C ASN A 89 46.77 -17.36 -4.17
N PRO A 90 46.96 -18.31 -3.25
CA PRO A 90 47.26 -18.00 -1.84
C PRO A 90 48.52 -17.14 -1.69
N SER A 91 49.37 -17.08 -2.74
CA SER A 91 50.47 -16.12 -2.84
C SER A 91 50.01 -14.67 -2.94
N ASP A 92 48.92 -14.37 -3.66
CA ASP A 92 48.42 -13.01 -3.86
C ASP A 92 47.68 -12.49 -2.63
N ARG A 93 46.96 -13.37 -1.91
CA ARG A 93 46.30 -13.04 -0.64
C ARG A 93 47.26 -12.68 0.49
N LEU A 94 48.44 -13.29 0.50
CA LEU A 94 49.48 -13.07 1.50
C LEU A 94 50.61 -12.18 0.98
N ALA A 95 50.50 -11.65 -0.25
CA ALA A 95 51.56 -10.87 -0.88
C ALA A 95 51.96 -9.66 -0.02
N SER A 96 50.97 -8.99 0.60
CA SER A 96 51.20 -7.85 1.50
C SER A 96 51.99 -8.23 2.76
N ILE A 97 51.88 -9.46 3.24
CA ILE A 97 52.58 -9.94 4.46
C ILE A 97 53.97 -10.48 4.10
N ARG A 98 54.10 -11.23 2.99
CA ARG A 98 55.37 -11.81 2.54
C ARG A 98 56.45 -10.77 2.20
N VAL A 99 56.06 -9.53 1.90
CA VAL A 99 57.02 -8.42 1.73
C VAL A 99 57.87 -8.24 2.99
N TYR A 100 57.27 -8.39 4.18
CA TYR A 100 57.98 -8.27 5.45
C TYR A 100 58.88 -9.47 5.75
N GLU A 101 58.53 -10.68 5.31
CA GLU A 101 59.37 -11.88 5.46
C GLU A 101 60.71 -11.77 4.71
N ARG A 102 60.76 -10.95 3.64
CA ARG A 102 61.96 -10.73 2.84
C ARG A 102 62.84 -9.59 3.38
N MET A 103 62.39 -8.85 4.39
CA MET A 103 63.15 -7.74 4.98
C MET A 103 64.16 -8.26 6.01
N SER A 104 65.27 -7.54 6.19
CA SER A 104 66.19 -7.80 7.29
C SER A 104 65.53 -7.48 8.63
N VAL A 105 65.96 -8.17 9.69
CA VAL A 105 65.49 -7.95 11.06
C VAL A 105 65.67 -6.49 11.49
N ASP A 106 66.78 -5.86 11.11
CA ASP A 106 67.05 -4.44 11.42
C ASP A 106 66.07 -3.50 10.72
N SER A 107 65.73 -3.78 9.46
CA SER A 107 64.74 -3.01 8.70
C SER A 107 63.34 -3.15 9.28
N LEU A 108 62.98 -4.37 9.71
CA LEU A 108 61.71 -4.63 10.39
C LEU A 108 61.61 -3.89 11.73
N ASN A 109 62.70 -3.87 12.52
CA ASN A 109 62.75 -3.15 13.79
C ASN A 109 62.64 -1.62 13.59
N ALA A 110 63.28 -1.08 12.54
CA ALA A 110 63.15 0.33 12.20
C ALA A 110 61.71 0.68 11.77
N LEU A 111 61.11 -0.16 10.92
CA LEU A 111 59.72 0.01 10.49
C LEU A 111 58.74 -0.07 11.66
N LEU A 112 58.93 -1.02 12.58
CA LEU A 112 58.09 -1.16 13.77
C LEU A 112 58.13 0.10 14.63
N LYS A 113 59.31 0.65 14.91
CA LYS A 113 59.46 1.91 15.66
C LYS A 113 58.76 3.09 14.97
N GLN A 114 58.82 3.14 13.64
CA GLN A 114 58.12 4.17 12.87
C GLN A 114 56.61 4.01 12.99
N LEU A 115 56.08 2.81 12.79
CA LEU A 115 54.64 2.52 12.90
C LEU A 115 54.11 2.80 14.32
N GLU A 116 54.88 2.50 15.37
CA GLU A 116 54.52 2.83 16.75
C GLU A 116 54.44 4.35 17.00
N LYS A 117 55.30 5.13 16.34
CA LYS A 117 55.25 6.60 16.40
C LYS A 117 54.03 7.14 15.65
N GLU A 118 53.77 6.62 14.45
CA GLU A 118 52.61 7.00 13.65
C GLU A 118 51.30 6.64 14.35
N LYS A 119 51.19 5.43 14.92
CA LYS A 119 50.04 5.02 15.73
C LYS A 119 49.77 6.00 16.86
N ARG A 120 50.78 6.32 17.68
CA ARG A 120 50.63 7.28 18.78
C ARG A 120 50.21 8.67 18.30
N SER A 121 50.74 9.13 17.17
CA SER A 121 50.36 10.41 16.56
C SER A 121 48.90 10.41 16.12
N LEU A 122 48.45 9.36 15.42
CA LEU A 122 47.07 9.22 14.95
C LEU A 122 46.10 9.09 16.12
N GLU A 123 46.41 8.29 17.13
CA GLU A 123 45.60 8.18 18.34
C GLU A 123 45.45 9.54 19.05
N HIS A 124 46.50 10.34 19.10
CA HIS A 124 46.42 11.70 19.64
C HIS A 124 45.52 12.59 18.77
N GLN A 125 45.67 12.57 17.45
CA GLN A 125 44.84 13.35 16.53
C GLN A 125 43.36 12.97 16.67
N VAL A 126 43.03 11.67 16.76
CA VAL A 126 41.67 11.19 16.98
C VAL A 126 41.09 11.76 18.28
N LYS A 127 41.86 11.76 19.38
CA LYS A 127 41.42 12.36 20.65
C LYS A 127 41.16 13.86 20.52
N VAL A 128 42.04 14.59 19.85
CA VAL A 128 41.88 16.03 19.61
C VAL A 128 40.63 16.31 18.77
N CYS A 129 40.43 15.58 17.68
CA CYS A 129 39.25 15.70 16.84
C CYS A 129 37.96 15.38 17.61
N ALA A 130 37.94 14.33 18.42
CA ALA A 130 36.80 13.98 19.24
C ALA A 130 36.44 15.09 20.25
N LEU A 131 37.45 15.66 20.92
CA LEU A 131 37.25 16.79 21.85
C LEU A 131 36.71 18.03 21.13
N LYS A 132 37.23 18.34 19.94
CA LYS A 132 36.75 19.48 19.14
C LYS A 132 35.30 19.29 18.70
N LEU A 133 34.95 18.09 18.23
CA LEU A 133 33.59 17.74 17.82
C LEU A 133 32.60 17.86 18.99
N GLU A 134 32.98 17.39 20.17
CA GLU A 134 32.16 17.51 21.39
C GLU A 134 31.92 18.98 21.79
N GLN A 135 32.95 19.83 21.67
CA GLN A 135 32.82 21.27 21.93
C GLN A 135 31.90 21.96 20.91
N GLU A 136 32.05 21.62 19.63
CA GLU A 136 31.22 22.15 18.55
C GLU A 136 29.76 21.72 18.69
N SER A 137 29.52 20.45 19.03
CA SER A 137 28.18 19.92 19.31
C SER A 137 27.50 20.68 20.47
N LYS A 138 28.23 20.93 21.56
CA LYS A 138 27.74 21.74 22.69
C LYS A 138 27.44 23.18 22.29
N ALA A 139 28.30 23.80 21.47
CA ALA A 139 28.08 25.15 20.99
C ALA A 139 26.85 25.22 20.08
N TYR A 140 26.70 24.24 19.18
CA TYR A 140 25.55 24.12 18.29
C TYR A 140 24.23 23.95 19.07
N GLN A 141 24.21 23.06 20.06
CA GLN A 141 23.00 22.84 20.87
C GLN A 141 22.56 24.12 21.58
N LYS A 142 23.51 24.89 22.14
CA LYS A 142 23.20 26.19 22.76
C LYS A 142 22.55 27.16 21.77
N ILE A 143 23.09 27.26 20.56
CA ILE A 143 22.55 28.13 19.50
C ILE A 143 21.15 27.66 19.07
N ASP A 144 20.91 26.35 18.96
CA ASP A 144 19.58 25.81 18.63
C ASP A 144 18.56 26.09 19.75
N ASP A 145 18.95 25.94 21.01
CA ASP A 145 18.12 26.24 22.16
C ASP A 145 17.73 27.74 22.18
N GLU A 146 18.69 28.64 21.94
CA GLU A 146 18.44 30.08 21.80
C GLU A 146 17.49 30.39 20.64
N ARG A 147 17.72 29.78 19.47
CA ARG A 147 16.83 29.93 18.30
C ARG A 147 15.41 29.47 18.62
N ARG A 148 15.26 28.37 19.36
CA ARG A 148 13.95 27.83 19.78
C ARG A 148 13.22 28.78 20.72
N ILE A 149 13.94 29.41 21.65
CA ILE A 149 13.40 30.46 22.51
C ILE A 149 12.86 31.61 21.66
N TYR A 150 13.67 32.16 20.74
CA TYR A 150 13.25 33.26 19.87
C TYR A 150 12.05 32.91 18.99
N LEU A 151 12.00 31.69 18.43
CA LEU A 151 10.84 31.22 17.67
C LEU A 151 9.58 31.16 18.52
N ASN A 152 9.68 30.69 19.76
CA ASN A 152 8.56 30.67 20.70
C ASN A 152 8.09 32.09 21.07
N GLU A 153 9.01 33.03 21.31
CA GLU A 153 8.66 34.44 21.56
C GLU A 153 7.92 35.04 20.36
N LEU A 154 8.43 34.83 19.13
CA LEU A 154 7.78 35.30 17.91
C LEU A 154 6.37 34.70 17.72
N ASN A 155 6.20 33.42 18.03
CA ASN A 155 4.90 32.74 17.97
C ASN A 155 3.92 33.27 19.02
N GLN A 156 4.37 33.57 20.24
CA GLN A 156 3.53 34.20 21.27
C GLN A 156 3.12 35.63 20.88
N LEU A 157 4.05 36.42 20.33
CA LEU A 157 3.77 37.77 19.83
C LEU A 157 2.79 37.76 18.65
N SER A 158 2.99 36.87 17.68
CA SER A 158 2.09 36.74 16.52
C SER A 158 0.71 36.19 16.90
N GLY A 159 0.64 35.22 17.82
CA GLY A 159 -0.60 34.75 18.43
C GLY A 159 -1.38 35.88 19.09
N SER A 160 -0.70 36.71 19.89
CA SER A 160 -1.28 37.90 20.53
C SER A 160 -1.75 38.94 19.51
N HIS A 161 -0.98 39.16 18.44
CA HIS A 161 -1.36 40.08 17.37
C HIS A 161 -2.59 39.59 16.58
N SER A 162 -2.69 38.28 16.32
CA SER A 162 -3.82 37.67 15.61
C SER A 162 -5.11 37.69 16.44
N THR A 163 -5.02 37.44 17.75
CA THR A 163 -6.17 37.50 18.67
C THR A 163 -6.63 38.93 18.88
N ALA A 164 -5.71 39.90 18.98
CA ALA A 164 -6.05 41.32 19.03
C ALA A 164 -6.74 41.80 17.75
N LYS A 165 -6.24 41.42 16.56
CA LYS A 165 -6.90 41.72 15.27
C LYS A 165 -8.28 41.10 15.17
N ARG A 166 -8.44 39.84 15.60
CA ARG A 166 -9.74 39.16 15.60
C ARG A 166 -10.73 39.84 16.53
N GLN A 167 -10.32 40.22 17.74
CA GLN A 167 -11.15 40.99 18.67
C GLN A 167 -11.58 42.35 18.11
N GLN A 168 -10.69 43.06 17.40
CA GLN A 168 -11.05 44.32 16.73
C GLN A 168 -12.06 44.10 15.60
N MET A 169 -11.85 43.10 14.74
CA MET A 169 -12.80 42.76 13.67
C MET A 169 -14.17 42.34 14.22
N ASP A 170 -14.19 41.55 15.29
CA ASP A 170 -15.43 41.16 15.98
C ASP A 170 -16.13 42.37 16.63
N GLN A 171 -15.36 43.35 17.15
CA GLN A 171 -15.93 44.59 17.68
C GLN A 171 -16.54 45.45 16.56
N ILE A 172 -15.85 45.59 15.43
CA ILE A 172 -16.36 46.32 14.25
C ILE A 172 -17.62 45.64 13.70
N GLN A 173 -17.64 44.31 13.62
CA GLN A 173 -18.82 43.55 13.18
C GLN A 173 -20.00 43.74 14.14
N ARG A 174 -19.77 43.69 15.47
CA ARG A 174 -20.80 44.01 16.48
C ARG A 174 -21.33 45.43 16.35
N MET A 175 -20.47 46.41 16.07
CA MET A 175 -20.92 47.79 15.82
C MET A 175 -21.76 47.89 14.54
N LYS A 176 -21.38 47.20 13.46
CA LYS A 176 -22.13 47.17 12.21
C LYS A 176 -23.50 46.49 12.36
N ASP A 177 -23.57 45.37 13.09
CA ASP A 177 -24.83 44.69 13.37
C ASP A 177 -25.74 45.51 14.29
N ASN A 178 -25.18 46.28 15.22
CA ASN A 178 -25.94 47.24 16.02
C ASN A 178 -26.49 48.39 15.18
N VAL A 179 -25.73 48.89 14.18
CA VAL A 179 -26.20 49.94 13.24
C VAL A 179 -27.35 49.43 12.35
N VAL A 180 -27.32 48.17 11.91
CA VAL A 180 -28.45 47.57 11.16
C VAL A 180 -29.69 47.38 12.04
N LYS A 181 -29.51 47.18 13.35
CA LYS A 181 -30.61 47.07 14.33
C LYS A 181 -31.20 48.43 14.74
N THR A 182 -30.51 49.55 14.50
CA THR A 182 -31.04 50.91 14.78
C THR A 182 -32.06 51.42 13.75
N GLY A 183 -32.48 50.57 12.80
CA GLY A 183 -33.48 50.90 11.78
C GLY A 183 -34.90 50.36 12.04
N LYS A 184 -35.19 49.71 13.17
CA LYS A 184 -36.57 49.25 13.49
C LYS A 184 -36.93 49.50 14.95
N TYR A 185 -37.84 50.47 15.10
CA TYR A 185 -38.46 50.94 16.33
C TYR A 185 -39.11 49.83 17.17
N ASN A 186 -39.12 50.11 18.47
CA ASN A 186 -39.82 49.42 19.55
C ASN A 186 -41.25 48.96 19.20
N GLN A 187 -41.52 47.67 19.38
CA GLN A 187 -42.84 47.21 19.84
C GLN A 187 -42.73 45.87 20.56
N LYS A 188 -43.06 45.88 21.86
CA LYS A 188 -43.44 44.68 22.62
C LYS A 188 -44.74 44.12 22.04
N MET A 189 -44.86 42.79 22.06
CA MET A 189 -46.04 41.94 22.34
C MET A 189 -45.80 40.61 21.59
N ALA A 190 -45.38 39.57 22.28
CA ALA A 190 -46.24 38.60 22.97
C ALA A 190 -46.65 37.43 22.06
N ASN A 191 -46.55 36.24 22.65
CA ASN A 191 -46.98 34.92 22.17
C ASN A 191 -46.13 34.28 21.06
N GLY A 192 -45.88 32.98 21.08
CA GLY A 192 -46.31 31.96 22.03
C GLY A 192 -45.82 30.59 21.58
N LYS A 193 -45.39 29.82 22.58
CA LYS A 193 -45.48 28.36 22.75
C LYS A 193 -45.42 27.45 21.52
N LYS A 194 -44.47 26.51 21.58
CA LYS A 194 -44.56 25.04 21.35
C LYS A 194 -43.23 24.58 20.76
N GLU A 195 -42.61 23.47 21.09
CA GLU A 195 -42.75 22.38 22.07
C GLU A 195 -41.43 21.56 21.91
N PRO A 196 -41.10 20.64 22.83
CA PRO A 196 -39.85 19.88 22.87
C PRO A 196 -39.98 18.60 21.99
N PRO A 197 -39.14 17.55 22.08
CA PRO A 197 -37.72 17.37 22.48
C PRO A 197 -36.91 16.63 21.36
N LYS A 198 -35.63 16.33 21.59
CA LYS A 198 -35.01 14.97 21.54
C LYS A 198 -33.54 14.98 21.07
N LYS A 199 -32.69 14.45 21.96
CA LYS A 199 -31.52 13.56 21.79
C LYS A 199 -31.06 13.29 20.33
N VAL A 200 -29.75 13.38 20.07
CA VAL A 200 -28.86 12.22 19.87
C VAL A 200 -27.41 12.60 20.18
N ALA A 201 -26.70 11.70 20.86
CA ALA A 201 -25.26 11.70 21.06
C ALA A 201 -24.50 11.31 19.79
N LYS A 202 -23.27 11.82 19.59
CA LYS A 202 -22.13 10.96 19.21
C LYS A 202 -20.79 11.67 19.39
N ALA A 203 -19.86 10.91 19.97
CA ALA A 203 -18.49 11.26 20.29
C ALA A 203 -17.61 11.39 19.04
N ASN A 204 -16.63 12.31 19.10
CA ASN A 204 -15.46 12.28 18.23
C ASN A 204 -14.25 11.88 19.08
N GLN A 205 -13.90 10.59 19.07
CA GLN A 205 -12.56 10.13 19.41
C GLN A 205 -11.77 9.99 18.09
N LEU A 206 -10.57 10.56 18.06
CA LEU A 206 -9.58 10.37 16.99
C LEU A 206 -8.73 9.12 17.30
N PRO A 207 -8.23 8.39 16.28
CA PRO A 207 -7.40 7.20 16.50
C PRO A 207 -5.96 7.58 16.87
N LYS A 208 -5.35 6.79 17.75
CA LYS A 208 -3.90 6.76 17.97
C LYS A 208 -3.25 5.92 16.88
N LEU A 209 -2.12 6.39 16.37
CA LEU A 209 -1.23 5.62 15.50
C LEU A 209 -0.11 5.05 16.38
N ASP A 210 -0.04 3.72 16.44
CA ASP A 210 1.13 3.01 16.95
C ASP A 210 2.05 2.66 15.77
N SER A 211 3.30 3.10 15.85
CA SER A 211 4.54 2.37 15.52
C SER A 211 5.74 3.30 15.68
#